data_AF-A0A8S3XZ89-F1
#
_entry.id   AF-A0A8S3XZ89-F1
#
_cell.length_a   1.000
_cell.length_b   1.000
_cell.length_c   1.000
_cell.angle_alpha   90.00
_cell.angle_beta   90.00
_cell.angle_gamma   90.00
#
_symmetry.space_group_name_H-M   'P 1'
#
loop_
_entity.id
_entity.type
_entity.pdbx_description
1 polymer ?
#
loop_
_entity_poly.entity_id
_entity_poly.type
_entity_poly.pdbx_seq_one_letter_code
_entity_poly.pdbx_strand_id
1 'polypeptide(L)'
;MTDEFYAELRNIIAKPTPMTKIDTNNYPVWFTPALRQSLEEKLKYHRRFKKYKNPRDYDTFSMLRNRCKKLIKNDYKNFVSSVESSLDDDIKFFWRFVNDKKNNANSIPKTMKYGNHISSDEKEICEFFSNYFSSVFANPEETIFYSHNELSNRSNCTLSDNTITPDHIQQKIAKLD
;
A
#
# COMPACT_ATOMS: atom_id res chain seq x y z
N MET A 1 -24.55 -19.54 -8.40
CA MET A 1 -23.76 -19.76 -9.62
C MET A 1 -22.28 -19.44 -9.43
N THR A 2 -21.90 -18.26 -8.90
CA THR A 2 -20.48 -17.94 -8.59
C THR A 2 -19.92 -18.72 -7.41
N ASP A 3 -20.73 -18.96 -6.36
CA ASP A 3 -20.25 -19.62 -5.14
C ASP A 3 -19.90 -21.10 -5.33
N GLU A 4 -20.67 -21.83 -6.12
CA GLU A 4 -20.39 -23.22 -6.51
C GLU A 4 -19.10 -23.33 -7.31
N PHE A 5 -18.88 -22.43 -8.26
CA PHE A 5 -17.65 -22.38 -9.04
C PHE A 5 -16.41 -22.17 -8.16
N TYR A 6 -16.46 -21.21 -7.24
CA TYR A 6 -15.34 -20.97 -6.32
C TYR A 6 -15.14 -22.09 -5.29
N ALA A 7 -16.20 -22.83 -4.93
CA ALA A 7 -16.08 -24.00 -4.07
C ALA A 7 -15.26 -25.10 -4.77
N GLU A 8 -15.58 -25.39 -6.02
CA GLU A 8 -14.88 -26.44 -6.78
C GLU A 8 -13.43 -26.05 -7.10
N LEU A 9 -13.20 -24.78 -7.42
CA LEU A 9 -11.87 -24.24 -7.65
C LEU A 9 -10.99 -24.29 -6.38
N ARG A 10 -11.56 -23.99 -5.21
CA ARG A 10 -10.86 -24.14 -3.92
C ARG A 10 -10.51 -25.59 -3.60
N ASN A 11 -11.38 -26.55 -3.93
CA ASN A 11 -11.12 -27.98 -3.73
C ASN A 11 -9.95 -28.48 -4.58
N ILE A 12 -9.91 -28.09 -5.87
CA ILE A 12 -8.83 -28.45 -6.78
C ILE A 12 -7.49 -27.86 -6.30
N ILE A 13 -7.49 -26.62 -5.82
CA ILE A 13 -6.27 -25.96 -5.33
C ILE A 13 -5.80 -26.55 -3.99
N ALA A 14 -6.71 -26.90 -3.08
CA ALA A 14 -6.36 -27.40 -1.75
C ALA A 14 -5.71 -28.80 -1.75
N LYS A 15 -5.99 -29.62 -2.76
CA LYS A 15 -5.53 -31.03 -2.82
C LYS A 15 -4.02 -31.19 -3.09
N PRO A 16 -3.39 -30.43 -4.00
CA PRO A 16 -1.94 -30.47 -4.21
C PRO A 16 -1.16 -29.41 -3.43
N THR A 17 -1.82 -28.41 -2.84
CA THR A 17 -1.12 -27.24 -2.25
C THR A 17 -0.99 -27.38 -0.73
N PRO A 18 0.23 -27.31 -0.16
CA PRO A 18 0.39 -27.25 1.29
C PRO A 18 -0.21 -25.95 1.84
N MET A 19 -1.34 -26.07 2.52
CA MET A 19 -2.04 -24.96 3.15
C MET A 19 -1.36 -24.62 4.49
N THR A 20 -0.93 -23.37 4.64
CA THR A 20 -0.45 -22.86 5.93
C THR A 20 -1.54 -22.03 6.58
N LYS A 21 -1.65 -22.13 7.91
CA LYS A 21 -2.52 -21.22 8.67
C LYS A 21 -1.87 -19.85 8.68
N ILE A 22 -2.56 -18.86 8.15
CA ILE A 22 -2.16 -17.47 8.30
C ILE A 22 -2.61 -17.05 9.70
N ASP A 23 -1.67 -16.86 10.61
CA ASP A 23 -1.96 -16.22 11.90
C ASP A 23 -2.27 -14.74 11.63
N THR A 24 -3.56 -14.41 11.67
CA THR A 24 -4.01 -13.03 11.62
C THR A 24 -3.80 -12.41 12.99
N ASN A 25 -2.57 -11.97 13.27
CA ASN A 25 -2.33 -11.14 14.44
C ASN A 25 -3.06 -9.80 14.25
N ASN A 26 -4.24 -9.68 14.86
CA ASN A 26 -5.07 -8.47 14.81
C ASN A 26 -4.46 -7.28 15.56
N TYR A 27 -3.30 -7.45 16.19
CA TYR A 27 -2.58 -6.38 16.86
C TYR A 27 -1.53 -5.75 15.95
N PRO A 28 -1.35 -4.42 16.00
CA PRO A 28 -0.24 -3.77 15.32
C PRO A 28 1.11 -4.38 15.69
N VAL A 29 2.03 -4.39 14.73
CA VAL A 29 3.37 -4.99 14.89
C VAL A 29 4.12 -4.45 16.12
N TRP A 30 3.90 -3.19 16.47
CA TRP A 30 4.54 -2.51 17.60
C TRP A 30 3.93 -2.83 18.97
N PHE A 31 2.83 -3.61 19.05
CA PHE A 31 2.23 -4.00 20.34
C PHE A 31 3.08 -5.05 21.05
N THR A 32 3.58 -4.71 22.23
CA THR A 32 4.23 -5.68 23.11
C THR A 32 3.22 -6.64 23.76
N PRO A 33 3.64 -7.85 24.16
CA PRO A 33 2.79 -8.77 24.92
C PRO A 33 2.25 -8.15 26.22
N ALA A 34 3.07 -7.35 26.90
CA ALA A 34 2.70 -6.66 28.14
C ALA A 34 1.56 -5.65 27.92
N LEU A 35 1.56 -4.94 26.78
CA LEU A 35 0.47 -4.04 26.40
C LEU A 35 -0.81 -4.81 26.09
N ARG A 36 -0.72 -5.92 25.34
CA ARG A 36 -1.89 -6.78 25.01
C ARG A 36 -2.55 -7.30 26.29
N GLN A 37 -1.76 -7.89 27.19
CA GLN A 37 -2.26 -8.37 28.48
C GLN A 37 -2.90 -7.24 29.31
N SER A 38 -2.26 -6.07 29.39
CA SER A 38 -2.80 -4.93 30.14
C SER A 38 -4.13 -4.44 29.56
N LEU A 39 -4.30 -4.48 28.23
CA LEU A 39 -5.55 -4.13 27.55
C LEU A 39 -6.67 -5.13 27.85
N GLU A 40 -6.36 -6.42 27.82
CA GLU A 40 -7.31 -7.49 28.15
C GLU A 40 -7.77 -7.41 29.60
N GLU A 41 -6.83 -7.23 30.54
CA GLU A 41 -7.14 -7.03 31.96
C GLU A 41 -7.98 -5.78 32.18
N LYS A 42 -7.63 -4.65 31.54
CA LYS A 42 -8.42 -3.42 31.60
C LYS A 42 -9.86 -3.68 31.16
N LEU A 43 -10.07 -4.39 30.04
CA LEU A 43 -11.40 -4.72 29.55
C LEU A 43 -12.15 -5.66 30.50
N LYS A 44 -11.46 -6.66 31.07
CA LYS A 44 -12.01 -7.60 32.06
C LYS A 44 -12.56 -6.85 33.28
N TYR A 45 -11.78 -5.97 33.89
CA TYR A 45 -12.22 -5.20 35.07
C TYR A 45 -13.32 -4.19 34.74
N HIS A 46 -13.28 -3.57 33.55
CA HIS A 46 -14.37 -2.69 33.12
C HIS A 46 -15.70 -3.45 32.97
N ARG A 47 -15.68 -4.64 32.35
CA ARG A 47 -16.86 -5.51 32.22
C ARG A 47 -17.40 -5.94 33.58
N ARG A 48 -16.51 -6.34 34.51
CA ARG A 48 -16.88 -6.68 35.90
C ARG A 48 -17.53 -5.53 36.62
N PHE A 49 -16.93 -4.33 36.58
CA PHE A 49 -17.51 -3.13 37.17
C PHE A 49 -18.88 -2.82 36.57
N LYS A 50 -19.04 -2.91 35.25
CA LYS A 50 -20.34 -2.67 34.60
C LYS A 50 -21.42 -3.64 35.07
N LYS A 51 -21.08 -4.91 35.31
CA LYS A 51 -21.99 -5.97 35.76
C LYS A 51 -22.32 -5.88 37.27
N TYR A 52 -21.31 -5.73 38.11
CA TYR A 52 -21.44 -5.88 39.56
C TYR A 52 -21.37 -4.55 40.34
N LYS A 53 -21.03 -3.43 39.69
CA LYS A 53 -20.91 -2.08 40.27
C LYS A 53 -19.97 -1.97 41.46
N ASN A 54 -19.02 -2.90 41.61
CA ASN A 54 -18.04 -2.89 42.69
C ASN A 54 -17.01 -1.76 42.51
N PRO A 55 -16.85 -0.83 43.46
CA PRO A 55 -15.88 0.25 43.37
C PRO A 55 -14.42 -0.22 43.20
N ARG A 56 -14.02 -1.33 43.83
CA ARG A 56 -12.64 -1.86 43.71
C ARG A 56 -12.31 -2.31 42.28
N ASP A 57 -13.30 -2.83 41.56
CA ASP A 57 -13.13 -3.20 40.15
C ASP A 57 -12.92 -1.93 39.28
N TYR A 58 -13.55 -0.81 39.65
CA TYR A 58 -13.34 0.47 38.98
C TYR A 58 -11.95 1.06 39.26
N ASP A 59 -11.48 1.01 40.52
CA ASP A 59 -10.13 1.49 40.88
C ASP A 59 -9.06 0.72 40.10
N THR A 60 -9.21 -0.61 40.04
CA THR A 60 -8.31 -1.47 39.26
C THR A 60 -8.37 -1.14 37.77
N PHE A 61 -9.57 -0.94 37.21
CA PHE A 61 -9.74 -0.48 35.83
C PHE A 61 -9.07 0.88 35.57
N SER A 62 -9.21 1.83 36.50
CA SER A 62 -8.61 3.17 36.39
C SER A 62 -7.08 3.10 36.38
N MET A 63 -6.49 2.30 37.28
CA MET A 63 -5.06 2.03 37.31
C MET A 63 -4.59 1.38 35.99
N LEU A 64 -5.28 0.34 35.51
CA LEU A 64 -4.95 -0.34 34.26
C LEU A 64 -5.10 0.57 33.04
N ARG A 65 -6.10 1.45 33.01
CA ARG A 65 -6.28 2.45 31.95
C ARG A 65 -5.07 3.40 31.89
N ASN A 66 -4.61 3.87 33.04
CA ASN A 66 -3.41 4.72 33.14
C ASN A 66 -2.14 3.97 32.71
N ARG A 67 -1.99 2.70 33.12
CA ARG A 67 -0.90 1.83 32.69
C ARG A 67 -0.89 1.63 31.17
N CYS A 68 -2.04 1.28 30.58
CA CYS A 68 -2.18 1.11 29.13
C CYS A 68 -1.77 2.39 28.38
N LYS A 69 -2.20 3.57 28.85
CA LYS A 69 -1.84 4.85 28.23
C LYS A 69 -0.31 5.05 28.20
N LYS A 70 0.38 4.72 29.30
CA LYS A 70 1.84 4.80 29.39
C LYS A 70 2.52 3.79 28.47
N LEU A 71 2.07 2.53 28.48
CA LEU A 71 2.62 1.47 27.64
C LEU A 71 2.45 1.78 26.15
N ILE A 72 1.26 2.21 25.70
CA ILE A 72 1.03 2.60 24.30
C ILE A 72 2.05 3.67 23.85
N LYS A 73 2.25 4.70 24.68
CA LYS A 73 3.19 5.79 24.36
C LYS A 73 4.63 5.27 24.28
N ASN A 74 5.05 4.46 25.25
CA ASN A 74 6.41 3.94 25.32
C ASN A 74 6.69 2.93 24.21
N ASP A 75 5.80 1.96 24.00
CA ASP A 75 5.94 0.92 22.96
C ASP A 75 6.03 1.55 21.58
N TYR A 76 5.16 2.53 21.28
CA TYR A 76 5.21 3.24 20.00
C TYR A 76 6.51 4.02 19.83
N LYS A 77 6.96 4.74 20.87
CA LYS A 77 8.24 5.47 20.83
C LYS A 77 9.40 4.52 20.57
N ASN A 78 9.48 3.43 21.32
CA ASN A 78 10.54 2.45 21.20
C ASN A 78 10.55 1.80 19.83
N PHE A 79 9.36 1.48 19.28
CA PHE A 79 9.23 0.95 17.93
C PHE A 79 9.74 1.94 16.88
N VAL A 80 9.34 3.22 16.95
CA VAL A 80 9.84 4.24 16.01
C VAL A 80 11.35 4.37 16.10
N SER A 81 11.92 4.43 17.31
CA SER A 81 13.37 4.45 17.49
C SER A 81 14.06 3.20 16.96
N SER A 82 13.43 2.03 17.04
CA SER A 82 13.96 0.80 16.43
C SER A 82 13.90 0.86 14.90
N VAL A 83 12.83 1.41 14.32
CA VAL A 83 12.73 1.62 12.86
C VAL A 83 13.83 2.57 12.39
N GLU A 84 14.08 3.65 13.13
CA GLU A 84 15.14 4.62 12.84
C GLU A 84 16.54 3.98 12.96
N SER A 85 16.81 3.22 14.01
CA SER A 85 18.11 2.56 14.18
C SER A 85 18.37 1.46 13.15
N SER A 86 17.31 0.83 12.62
CA SER A 86 17.41 -0.22 11.61
C SER A 86 17.48 0.31 10.18
N LEU A 87 17.56 1.63 9.96
CA LEU A 87 17.64 2.21 8.60
C LEU A 87 18.86 1.72 7.82
N ASP A 88 20.01 1.63 8.47
CA ASP A 88 21.27 1.23 7.84
C ASP A 88 21.34 -0.28 7.60
N ASP A 89 20.73 -1.08 8.48
CA ASP A 89 20.78 -2.55 8.43
C ASP A 89 19.62 -3.18 7.63
N ASP A 90 18.42 -2.62 7.74
CA ASP A 90 17.20 -3.13 7.10
C ASP A 90 16.25 -1.99 6.67
N ILE A 91 16.58 -1.39 5.52
CA ILE A 91 15.74 -0.36 4.90
C ILE A 91 14.33 -0.86 4.53
N LYS A 92 14.12 -2.19 4.38
CA LYS A 92 12.79 -2.74 4.09
C LYS A 92 11.86 -2.58 5.28
N PHE A 93 12.37 -2.66 6.50
CA PHE A 93 11.59 -2.45 7.72
C PHE A 93 11.03 -1.03 7.78
N PHE A 94 11.84 -0.03 7.42
CA PHE A 94 11.40 1.35 7.27
C PHE A 94 10.29 1.51 6.21
N TRP A 95 10.52 0.98 5.00
CA TRP A 95 9.52 1.09 3.93
C TRP A 95 8.22 0.35 4.26
N ARG A 96 8.29 -0.77 4.99
CA ARG A 96 7.10 -1.44 5.53
C ARG A 96 6.33 -0.54 6.48
N PHE A 97 7.02 0.12 7.43
CA PHE A 97 6.37 1.07 8.34
C PHE A 97 5.71 2.24 7.60
N VAL A 98 6.39 2.82 6.60
CA VAL A 98 5.84 3.90 5.76
C VAL A 98 4.62 3.42 4.97
N ASN A 99 4.70 2.25 4.36
CA ASN A 99 3.60 1.65 3.62
C ASN A 99 2.43 1.31 4.54
N ASP A 100 2.64 0.78 5.74
CA ASP A 100 1.56 0.50 6.70
C ASP A 100 0.82 1.78 7.11
N LYS A 101 1.49 2.94 7.17
CA LYS A 101 0.83 4.24 7.37
C LYS A 101 0.02 4.68 6.15
N LYS A 102 0.51 4.39 4.95
CA LYS A 102 -0.13 4.77 3.67
C LYS A 102 -1.29 3.85 3.28
N ASN A 103 -1.21 2.55 3.58
CA ASN A 103 -2.15 1.51 3.16
C ASN A 103 -3.51 1.57 3.89
N ASN A 104 -3.62 2.35 4.98
CA ASN A 104 -4.93 2.74 5.52
C ASN A 104 -5.70 3.71 4.59
N ALA A 105 -5.07 4.15 3.49
CA ALA A 105 -5.64 5.01 2.46
C ALA A 105 -5.70 4.31 1.09
N ASN A 106 -6.15 3.05 1.02
CA ASN A 106 -6.64 2.44 -0.24
C ASN A 106 -7.90 3.14 -0.81
N SER A 107 -8.10 4.40 -0.45
CA SER A 107 -9.18 5.27 -0.86
C SER A 107 -8.55 6.39 -1.68
N ILE A 108 -9.23 6.77 -2.77
CA ILE A 108 -8.87 7.96 -3.55
C ILE A 108 -8.66 9.13 -2.58
N PRO A 109 -7.59 9.92 -2.72
CA PRO A 109 -7.34 11.04 -1.83
C PRO A 109 -8.58 11.95 -1.79
N LYS A 110 -9.05 12.28 -0.59
CA LYS A 110 -10.24 13.13 -0.39
C LYS A 110 -10.14 14.50 -1.05
N THR A 111 -8.92 14.94 -1.31
CA THR A 111 -8.60 16.22 -1.93
C THR A 111 -7.46 16.02 -2.91
N MET A 112 -7.57 16.58 -4.11
CA MET A 112 -6.51 16.60 -5.11
C MET A 112 -5.95 18.00 -5.26
N LYS A 113 -4.65 18.11 -5.57
CA LYS A 113 -3.96 19.37 -5.81
C LYS A 113 -3.46 19.42 -7.26
N TYR A 114 -3.70 20.53 -7.94
CA TYR A 114 -3.13 20.84 -9.25
C TYR A 114 -2.64 22.30 -9.25
N GLY A 115 -1.32 22.51 -9.41
CA GLY A 115 -0.71 23.83 -9.23
C GLY A 115 -0.96 24.41 -7.84
N ASN A 116 -1.63 25.57 -7.78
CA ASN A 116 -2.05 26.22 -6.54
C ASN A 116 -3.50 25.89 -6.12
N HIS A 117 -4.21 25.08 -6.88
CA HIS A 117 -5.59 24.72 -6.62
C HIS A 117 -5.68 23.39 -5.87
N ILE A 118 -6.59 23.32 -4.88
CA ILE A 118 -6.89 22.12 -4.11
C ILE A 118 -8.41 21.96 -4.12
N SER A 119 -8.91 20.79 -4.49
CA SER A 119 -10.34 20.50 -4.50
C SER A 119 -10.65 19.11 -3.97
N SER A 120 -11.82 18.97 -3.34
CA SER A 120 -12.45 17.71 -2.97
C SER A 120 -13.68 17.38 -3.81
N ASP A 121 -14.07 18.26 -4.75
CA ASP A 121 -15.21 18.04 -5.62
C ASP A 121 -14.83 17.14 -6.80
N GLU A 122 -15.64 16.12 -7.07
CA GLU A 122 -15.34 15.10 -8.07
C GLU A 122 -15.22 15.69 -9.48
N LYS A 123 -16.00 16.72 -9.82
CA LYS A 123 -15.95 17.34 -11.16
C LYS A 123 -14.68 18.18 -11.30
N GLU A 124 -14.36 18.98 -10.30
CA GLU A 124 -13.11 19.76 -10.30
C GLU A 124 -11.87 18.85 -10.33
N ILE A 125 -11.92 17.71 -9.65
CA ILE A 125 -10.85 16.69 -9.71
C ILE A 125 -10.69 16.13 -11.13
N CYS A 126 -11.80 15.76 -11.79
CA CYS A 126 -11.76 15.33 -13.20
C CYS A 126 -11.19 16.42 -14.11
N GLU A 127 -11.55 17.68 -13.86
CA GLU A 127 -11.03 18.83 -14.59
C GLU A 127 -9.52 19.01 -14.37
N PHE A 128 -9.02 18.81 -13.14
CA PHE A 128 -7.58 18.82 -12.85
C PHE A 128 -6.84 17.74 -13.62
N PHE A 129 -7.39 16.52 -13.70
CA PHE A 129 -6.81 15.46 -14.53
C PHE A 129 -6.82 15.84 -16.00
N SER A 130 -7.96 16.33 -16.52
CA SER A 130 -8.11 16.76 -17.91
C SER A 130 -7.05 17.81 -18.28
N ASN A 131 -6.91 18.85 -17.45
CA ASN A 131 -5.96 19.94 -17.65
C ASN A 131 -4.51 19.48 -17.52
N TYR A 132 -4.20 18.60 -16.57
CA TYR A 132 -2.85 18.03 -16.47
C TYR A 132 -2.52 17.22 -17.72
N PHE A 133 -3.38 16.28 -18.12
CA PHE A 133 -3.09 15.42 -19.27
C PHE A 133 -3.04 16.22 -20.56
N SER A 134 -3.95 17.16 -20.79
CA SER A 134 -3.91 18.04 -21.97
C SER A 134 -2.61 18.85 -22.03
N SER A 135 -2.06 19.29 -20.89
CA SER A 135 -0.79 20.02 -20.86
C SER A 135 0.45 19.19 -21.22
N VAL A 136 0.39 17.87 -21.06
CA VAL A 136 1.51 16.97 -21.39
C VAL A 136 1.46 16.52 -22.85
N PHE A 137 0.29 16.57 -23.49
CA PHE A 137 0.16 16.29 -24.92
C PHE A 137 0.48 17.55 -25.74
N ALA A 138 1.21 17.37 -26.84
CA ALA A 138 1.45 18.45 -27.78
C ALA A 138 0.12 18.95 -28.36
N ASN A 139 -0.03 20.26 -28.48
CA ASN A 139 -1.19 20.86 -29.15
C ASN A 139 -1.23 20.38 -30.61
N PRO A 140 -2.38 19.88 -31.11
CA PRO A 140 -2.52 19.52 -32.52
C PRO A 140 -2.25 20.70 -33.48
N GLU A 141 -2.43 21.94 -32.99
CA GLU A 141 -2.20 23.18 -33.75
C GLU A 141 -0.75 23.65 -33.73
N GLU A 142 0.02 23.25 -32.71
CA GLU A 142 1.48 23.23 -32.84
C GLU A 142 1.80 21.96 -33.62
N THR A 143 1.61 22.05 -34.93
CA THR A 143 2.39 21.27 -35.87
C THR A 143 3.85 21.65 -35.60
N ILE A 144 4.46 21.01 -34.61
CA ILE A 144 5.89 20.77 -34.63
C ILE A 144 6.05 20.05 -35.96
N PHE A 145 6.50 20.79 -36.97
CA PHE A 145 7.25 20.22 -38.06
C PHE A 145 8.44 19.55 -37.38
N TYR A 146 8.22 18.36 -36.83
CA TYR A 146 9.26 17.37 -36.78
C TYR A 146 9.69 17.32 -38.23
N SER A 147 10.89 17.86 -38.49
CA SER A 147 11.58 17.63 -39.73
C SER A 147 11.42 16.14 -40.01
N HIS A 148 10.48 15.81 -40.87
CA HIS A 148 10.40 14.52 -41.53
C HIS A 148 11.50 14.57 -42.59
N ASN A 149 12.73 14.76 -42.15
CA ASN A 149 13.85 14.28 -42.91
C ASN A 149 13.88 12.77 -42.65
N GLU A 150 13.27 12.09 -43.61
CA GLU A 150 13.47 10.69 -44.00
C GLU A 150 12.51 9.64 -43.43
N LEU A 151 11.20 9.78 -43.69
CA LEU A 151 10.31 8.61 -43.73
C LEU A 151 9.24 8.62 -44.84
N SER A 152 9.29 9.57 -45.78
CA SER A 152 8.37 9.62 -46.93
C SER A 152 8.60 8.54 -48.00
N ASN A 153 9.40 7.51 -47.73
CA ASN A 153 9.71 6.47 -48.73
C ASN A 153 9.74 5.03 -48.19
N ARG A 154 9.01 4.71 -47.12
CA ARG A 154 8.79 3.31 -46.74
C ARG A 154 7.33 2.93 -46.93
N SER A 155 7.12 2.14 -47.98
CA SER A 155 5.96 1.30 -48.24
C SER A 155 5.40 0.70 -46.95
N ASN A 156 4.06 0.67 -46.83
CA ASN A 156 3.28 0.01 -45.79
C ASN A 156 4.02 -1.22 -45.20
N CYS A 157 4.73 -1.02 -44.09
CA CYS A 157 5.43 -2.11 -43.40
C CYS A 157 4.52 -2.61 -42.26
N THR A 158 4.03 -3.83 -42.45
CA THR A 158 3.26 -4.59 -41.46
C THR A 158 4.22 -5.24 -40.47
N LEU A 159 3.78 -5.49 -39.23
CA LEU A 159 4.64 -6.05 -38.17
C LEU A 159 5.28 -7.40 -38.55
N SER A 160 4.70 -8.10 -39.53
CA SER A 160 5.19 -9.33 -40.16
C SER A 160 6.49 -9.16 -40.95
N ASP A 161 6.88 -7.92 -41.30
CA ASP A 161 8.00 -7.66 -42.20
C ASP A 161 9.34 -7.49 -41.46
N ASN A 162 9.32 -7.54 -40.12
CA ASN A 162 10.53 -7.49 -39.30
C ASN A 162 11.02 -8.92 -39.00
N THR A 163 11.94 -9.42 -39.81
CA THR A 163 12.67 -10.66 -39.51
C THR A 163 13.86 -10.35 -38.60
N ILE A 164 13.68 -10.57 -37.30
CA ILE A 164 14.78 -10.49 -36.33
C ILE A 164 15.52 -11.83 -36.34
N THR A 165 16.72 -11.85 -36.92
CA THR A 165 17.57 -13.04 -36.96
C THR A 165 18.51 -13.10 -35.75
N PRO A 166 18.91 -14.31 -35.29
CA PRO A 166 19.80 -14.48 -34.13
C PRO A 166 21.14 -13.75 -34.28
N ASP A 167 21.69 -13.67 -35.49
CA ASP A 167 22.92 -12.94 -35.78
C ASP A 167 22.81 -11.44 -35.48
N HIS A 168 21.65 -10.84 -35.76
CA HIS A 168 21.42 -9.42 -35.51
C HIS A 168 21.37 -9.13 -34.00
N ILE A 169 20.87 -10.09 -33.21
CA ILE A 169 20.85 -10.01 -31.75
C ILE A 169 22.28 -10.17 -31.20
N GLN A 170 23.06 -11.13 -31.70
CA GLN A 170 24.45 -11.33 -31.26
C GLN A 170 25.34 -10.13 -31.56
N GLN A 171 25.22 -9.49 -32.73
CA GLN A 171 25.99 -8.28 -33.04
C GLN A 171 25.66 -7.10 -32.12
N LYS A 172 24.40 -6.98 -31.67
CA LYS A 172 23.98 -5.94 -30.74
C LYS A 172 24.47 -6.20 -29.32
N ILE A 173 24.46 -7.46 -28.88
CA ILE A 173 25.01 -7.87 -27.57
C ILE A 173 26.52 -7.65 -27.53
N ALA A 174 27.24 -7.97 -28.60
CA ALA A 174 28.70 -7.75 -28.68
C ALA A 174 29.13 -6.27 -28.68
N LYS A 175 28.19 -5.33 -28.85
CA LYS A 175 28.44 -3.87 -28.77
C LYS A 175 28.10 -3.29 -27.39
N LEU A 176 27.62 -4.11 -26.46
CA LEU A 176 27.23 -3.69 -25.11
C LEU A 176 28.32 -3.95 -24.06
N ASP A 177 29.40 -4.62 -24.44
CA ASP A 177 30.68 -4.67 -23.70
C ASP A 177 31.63 -3.56 -24.19
#